data_AF-A0A061JDE6-F1
#
_entry.id   AF-A0A061JDE6-F1
#
_cell.length_a   1.000
_cell.length_b   1.000
_cell.length_c   1.000
_cell.angle_alpha   90.00
_cell.angle_beta   90.00
_cell.angle_gamma   90.00
#
_symmetry.space_group_name_H-M   'P 1'
#
loop_
_entity.id
_entity.type
_entity.pdbx_description
1 polymer ?
#
loop_
_entity_poly.entity_id
_entity_poly.type
_entity_poly.pdbx_seq_one_letter_code
_entity_poly.pdbx_strand_id
1 'polypeptide(L)'
;MGDTEVDYWTPTIEAFQPLQLGGPEITPKLLKRPPFRFIADIVTAINVRFAAYDHIFSPDQLDVTKIDNKEKKIKYLTTLVEYVGSLLGRKIDVSVKKIVSGSEPEKTNVFLQCLAQAVGYAQQDKTRRAQTPMPAAQESPKLVTTPRVSTPAANSPSCSEMLRRVANPVEKSLKKEVVMREATEFFNKVDDYGYLKLNQEQSVKEVGQSIVDMYNELKHGTSPSEPSSLPLDALERAIARQLDVIQQVSALQVENDAIVEKLEVLLSS
;
A
#
# COMPACT_ATOMS: atom_id res chain seq x y z
N MET A 1 -8.28 -44.45 9.15
CA MET A 1 -7.74 -43.09 9.15
C MET A 1 -8.62 -42.30 8.23
N GLY A 2 -9.32 -41.28 8.73
CA GLY A 2 -10.04 -40.36 7.84
C GLY A 2 -9.04 -39.42 7.20
N ASP A 3 -9.19 -39.16 5.90
CA ASP A 3 -8.41 -38.13 5.22
C ASP A 3 -8.71 -36.79 5.90
N THR A 4 -7.71 -36.24 6.61
CA THR A 4 -7.73 -34.83 7.02
C THR A 4 -7.54 -33.99 5.77
N GLU A 5 -8.62 -33.83 5.01
CA GLU A 5 -8.69 -32.90 3.89
C GLU A 5 -8.48 -31.50 4.46
N VAL A 6 -7.28 -30.96 4.27
CA VAL A 6 -6.90 -29.63 4.76
C VAL A 6 -7.84 -28.62 4.11
N ASP A 7 -8.63 -27.91 4.90
CA ASP A 7 -9.56 -26.91 4.37
C ASP A 7 -8.79 -25.63 3.99
N TYR A 8 -8.41 -25.57 2.72
CA TYR A 8 -7.78 -24.41 2.09
C TYR A 8 -8.77 -23.51 1.33
N TRP A 9 -10.08 -23.83 1.31
CA TRP A 9 -11.08 -23.09 0.52
C TRP A 9 -11.98 -22.21 1.38
N THR A 10 -12.29 -22.58 2.63
CA THR A 10 -13.16 -21.79 3.51
C THR A 10 -12.60 -20.38 3.78
N PRO A 11 -11.31 -20.17 4.09
CA PRO A 11 -10.75 -18.82 4.26
C PRO A 11 -10.78 -17.99 2.96
N THR A 12 -10.73 -18.65 1.80
CA THR A 12 -10.90 -18.00 0.50
C THR A 12 -12.34 -17.49 0.35
N ILE A 13 -13.34 -18.31 0.66
CA ILE A 13 -14.77 -17.92 0.55
C ILE A 13 -15.06 -16.72 1.45
N GLU A 14 -14.61 -16.77 2.71
CA GLU A 14 -14.76 -15.68 3.69
C GLU A 14 -14.12 -14.38 3.19
N ALA A 15 -12.90 -14.43 2.63
CA ALA A 15 -12.21 -13.26 2.09
C ALA A 15 -12.96 -12.59 0.92
N PHE A 16 -13.77 -13.33 0.15
CA PHE A 16 -14.55 -12.79 -0.97
C PHE A 16 -15.99 -12.38 -0.61
N GLN A 17 -16.57 -12.89 0.49
CA GLN A 17 -17.90 -12.47 0.96
C GLN A 17 -18.10 -10.94 1.03
N PRO A 18 -17.20 -10.13 1.65
CA PRO A 18 -17.40 -8.68 1.75
C PRO A 18 -17.30 -7.95 0.40
N LEU A 19 -16.71 -8.57 -0.63
CA LEU A 19 -16.56 -7.94 -1.95
C LEU A 19 -17.84 -7.97 -2.78
N GLN A 20 -18.81 -8.84 -2.43
CA GLN A 20 -20.12 -9.00 -3.08
C GLN A 20 -20.04 -8.96 -4.62
N LEU A 21 -19.18 -9.81 -5.20
CA LEU A 21 -19.00 -9.89 -6.65
C LEU A 21 -20.26 -10.46 -7.31
N GLY A 22 -20.76 -9.80 -8.36
CA GLY A 22 -21.79 -10.36 -9.25
C GLY A 22 -21.28 -11.41 -10.24
N GLY A 23 -20.02 -11.86 -10.06
CA GLY A 23 -19.36 -12.89 -10.85
C GLY A 23 -19.48 -14.30 -10.23
N PRO A 24 -18.75 -15.30 -10.75
CA PRO A 24 -19.06 -16.71 -10.52
C PRO A 24 -19.04 -17.12 -9.05
N GLU A 25 -20.03 -17.94 -8.66
CA GLU A 25 -20.19 -18.44 -7.27
C GLU A 25 -18.94 -19.15 -6.77
N ILE A 26 -18.33 -18.60 -5.71
CA ILE A 26 -17.10 -19.10 -5.11
C ILE A 26 -17.42 -20.31 -4.24
N THR A 27 -17.57 -21.46 -4.90
CA THR A 27 -17.97 -22.74 -4.29
C THR A 27 -16.74 -23.60 -3.98
N PRO A 28 -16.69 -24.35 -2.85
CA PRO A 28 -15.59 -25.27 -2.53
C PRO A 28 -15.19 -26.21 -3.67
N LYS A 29 -16.16 -26.69 -4.46
CA LYS A 29 -15.94 -27.55 -5.64
C LYS A 29 -15.02 -26.91 -6.70
N LEU A 30 -15.10 -25.59 -6.89
CA LEU A 30 -14.23 -24.85 -7.82
C LEU A 30 -12.87 -24.57 -7.18
N LEU A 31 -12.84 -24.26 -5.88
CA LEU A 31 -11.60 -23.97 -5.15
C LEU A 31 -10.69 -25.19 -4.92
N LYS A 32 -11.25 -26.42 -4.91
CA LYS A 32 -10.46 -27.68 -4.89
C LYS A 32 -9.65 -27.91 -6.18
N ARG A 33 -10.09 -27.38 -7.32
CA ARG A 33 -9.35 -27.43 -8.60
C ARG A 33 -9.72 -26.25 -9.50
N PRO A 34 -9.21 -25.03 -9.21
CA PRO A 34 -9.66 -23.82 -9.88
C PRO A 34 -9.27 -23.83 -11.37
N PRO A 35 -10.24 -23.85 -12.31
CA PRO A 35 -9.92 -23.75 -13.72
C PRO A 35 -9.50 -22.32 -14.05
N PHE A 36 -8.60 -22.15 -15.03
CA PHE A 36 -8.12 -20.83 -15.46
C PHE A 36 -9.26 -19.83 -15.72
N ARG A 37 -10.36 -20.30 -16.33
CA ARG A 37 -11.52 -19.47 -16.65
C ARG A 37 -12.17 -18.88 -15.40
N PHE A 38 -12.37 -19.68 -14.34
CA PHE A 38 -12.91 -19.19 -13.06
C PHE A 38 -12.02 -18.11 -12.41
N ILE A 39 -10.70 -18.26 -12.48
CA ILE A 39 -9.76 -17.24 -11.96
C ILE A 39 -9.90 -15.94 -12.78
N ALA A 40 -9.95 -16.04 -14.11
CA ALA A 40 -10.12 -14.88 -14.99
C ALA A 40 -11.50 -14.22 -14.78
N ASP A 41 -12.57 -15.00 -14.67
CA ASP A 41 -13.93 -14.53 -14.43
C ASP A 41 -14.05 -13.79 -13.07
N ILE A 42 -13.33 -14.24 -12.01
CA ILE A 42 -13.21 -13.49 -10.74
C ILE A 42 -12.51 -12.15 -10.96
N VAL A 43 -11.36 -12.13 -11.65
CA VAL A 43 -10.60 -10.89 -11.90
C VAL A 43 -11.41 -9.90 -12.73
N THR A 44 -12.15 -10.37 -13.73
CA THR A 44 -13.09 -9.56 -14.51
C THR A 44 -14.23 -9.05 -13.64
N ALA A 45 -14.80 -9.84 -12.73
CA ALA A 45 -15.84 -9.39 -11.80
C ALA A 45 -15.34 -8.32 -10.81
N ILE A 46 -14.12 -8.48 -10.27
CA ILE A 46 -13.45 -7.44 -9.47
C ILE A 46 -13.27 -6.18 -10.32
N ASN A 47 -12.80 -6.31 -11.57
CA ASN A 47 -12.57 -5.16 -12.42
C ASN A 47 -13.87 -4.43 -12.79
N VAL A 48 -14.96 -5.15 -13.07
CA VAL A 48 -16.28 -4.53 -13.36
C VAL A 48 -16.82 -3.75 -12.15
N ARG A 49 -16.64 -4.24 -10.92
CA ARG A 49 -17.21 -3.60 -9.72
C ARG A 49 -16.31 -2.55 -9.06
N PHE A 50 -14.98 -2.69 -9.19
CA PHE A 50 -14.01 -1.82 -8.53
C PHE A 50 -13.12 -1.02 -9.50
N ALA A 51 -13.17 -1.33 -10.81
CA ALA A 51 -12.33 -0.72 -11.84
C ALA A 51 -10.82 -0.77 -11.51
N ALA A 52 -10.39 -1.81 -10.79
CA ALA A 52 -9.10 -1.87 -10.12
C ALA A 52 -7.91 -2.13 -11.07
N TYR A 53 -8.14 -2.81 -12.19
CA TYR A 53 -7.10 -3.40 -13.03
C TYR A 53 -7.05 -2.87 -14.48
N ASP A 54 -7.92 -1.91 -14.84
CA ASP A 54 -8.00 -1.28 -16.18
C ASP A 54 -6.65 -0.77 -16.72
N HIS A 55 -5.75 -0.36 -15.82
CA HIS A 55 -4.47 0.28 -16.14
C HIS A 55 -3.29 -0.71 -16.28
N ILE A 56 -3.56 -2.00 -16.10
CA ILE A 56 -2.54 -3.07 -15.99
C ILE A 56 -2.70 -4.07 -17.13
N PHE A 57 -3.95 -4.41 -17.45
CA PHE A 57 -4.29 -5.31 -18.53
C PHE A 57 -4.59 -4.53 -19.80
N SER A 58 -4.05 -5.00 -20.93
CA SER A 58 -4.53 -4.54 -22.25
C SER A 58 -6.01 -4.90 -22.43
N PRO A 59 -6.78 -4.20 -23.29
CA PRO A 59 -8.18 -4.55 -23.55
C PRO A 59 -8.35 -6.00 -24.03
N ASP A 60 -7.38 -6.53 -24.78
CA ASP A 60 -7.36 -7.94 -25.20
C ASP A 60 -7.09 -8.97 -24.08
N GLN A 61 -6.73 -8.50 -22.88
CA GLN A 61 -6.52 -9.30 -21.67
C GLN A 61 -7.67 -9.17 -20.66
N LEU A 62 -8.60 -8.21 -20.81
CA LEU A 62 -9.88 -8.22 -20.07
C LEU A 62 -10.82 -9.32 -20.60
N ASP A 63 -10.76 -9.57 -21.91
CA ASP A 63 -11.62 -10.54 -22.59
C ASP A 63 -11.13 -11.99 -22.37
N VAL A 64 -11.76 -12.71 -21.44
CA VAL A 64 -11.48 -14.14 -21.15
C VAL A 64 -11.59 -15.04 -22.40
N THR A 65 -12.36 -14.63 -23.41
CA THR A 65 -12.48 -15.31 -24.71
C THR A 65 -11.24 -15.18 -25.60
N LYS A 66 -10.46 -14.09 -25.48
CA LYS A 66 -9.23 -13.86 -26.25
C LYS A 66 -8.00 -14.54 -25.64
N ILE A 67 -8.09 -15.05 -24.41
CA ILE A 67 -7.01 -15.76 -23.71
C ILE A 67 -7.09 -17.28 -23.93
N ASP A 68 -7.03 -17.67 -25.21
CA ASP A 68 -7.04 -19.05 -25.68
C ASP A 68 -5.68 -19.76 -25.49
N ASN A 69 -4.61 -19.12 -25.97
CA ASN A 69 -3.25 -19.68 -26.02
C ASN A 69 -2.61 -19.77 -24.61
N LYS A 70 -1.93 -20.90 -24.35
CA LYS A 70 -1.18 -21.19 -23.13
C LYS A 70 -0.20 -20.06 -22.75
N GLU A 71 0.47 -19.45 -23.73
CA GLU A 71 1.39 -18.34 -23.47
C GLU A 71 0.67 -17.09 -22.97
N LYS A 72 -0.51 -16.76 -23.53
CA LYS A 72 -1.34 -15.64 -23.06
C LYS A 72 -1.80 -15.86 -21.62
N LYS A 73 -2.22 -17.09 -21.28
CA LYS A 73 -2.63 -17.48 -19.92
C LYS A 73 -1.50 -17.31 -18.90
N ILE A 74 -0.28 -17.70 -19.28
CA ILE A 74 0.91 -17.51 -18.45
C ILE A 74 1.21 -16.01 -18.29
N LYS A 75 1.27 -15.23 -19.38
CA LYS A 75 1.52 -13.78 -19.30
C LYS A 75 0.51 -13.06 -18.41
N TYR A 76 -0.79 -13.33 -18.61
CA TYR A 76 -1.88 -12.76 -17.81
C TYR A 76 -1.72 -13.01 -16.31
N LEU A 77 -1.49 -14.27 -15.92
CA LEU A 77 -1.31 -14.64 -14.52
C LEU A 77 0.01 -14.11 -13.93
N THR A 78 1.09 -14.04 -14.71
CA THR A 78 2.35 -13.43 -14.26
C THR A 78 2.14 -11.95 -13.93
N THR A 79 1.56 -11.17 -14.84
CA THR A 79 1.27 -9.75 -14.62
C THR A 79 0.36 -9.54 -13.40
N LEU A 80 -0.65 -10.40 -13.21
CA LEU A 80 -1.53 -10.32 -12.04
C LEU A 80 -0.79 -10.63 -10.73
N VAL A 81 0.02 -11.69 -10.68
CA VAL A 81 0.80 -12.07 -9.49
C VAL A 81 1.83 -11.01 -9.13
N GLU A 82 2.52 -10.43 -10.12
CA GLU A 82 3.48 -9.33 -9.92
C GLU A 82 2.79 -8.08 -9.37
N TYR A 83 1.62 -7.70 -9.90
CA TYR A 83 0.87 -6.55 -9.42
C TYR A 83 0.32 -6.74 -7.99
N VAL A 84 -0.31 -7.88 -7.70
CA VAL A 84 -0.82 -8.20 -6.36
C VAL A 84 0.32 -8.28 -5.34
N GLY A 85 1.49 -8.81 -5.74
CA GLY A 85 2.68 -8.83 -4.90
C GLY A 85 3.23 -7.42 -4.61
N SER A 86 3.19 -6.53 -5.61
CA SER A 86 3.57 -5.12 -5.46
C SER A 86 2.64 -4.37 -4.49
N LEU A 87 1.32 -4.53 -4.64
CA LEU A 87 0.33 -3.90 -3.76
C LEU A 87 0.45 -4.32 -2.29
N LEU A 88 0.69 -5.61 -2.04
CA LEU A 88 0.83 -6.14 -0.67
C LEU A 88 2.26 -6.00 -0.11
N GLY A 89 3.21 -5.48 -0.90
CA GLY A 89 4.63 -5.44 -0.53
C GLY A 89 5.26 -6.81 -0.25
N ARG A 90 4.65 -7.91 -0.73
CA ARG A 90 5.04 -9.29 -0.37
C ARG A 90 5.17 -10.20 -1.58
N LYS A 91 6.20 -11.03 -1.60
CA LYS A 91 6.38 -12.05 -2.64
C LYS A 91 5.42 -13.21 -2.41
N ILE A 92 4.56 -13.47 -3.39
CA ILE A 92 3.60 -14.59 -3.37
C ILE A 92 4.33 -15.86 -3.86
N ASP A 93 4.37 -16.90 -3.03
CA ASP A 93 4.94 -18.20 -3.41
C ASP A 93 3.97 -19.01 -4.29
N VAL A 94 3.80 -18.57 -5.54
CA VAL A 94 2.93 -19.22 -6.52
C VAL A 94 3.62 -19.34 -7.87
N SER A 95 3.62 -20.56 -8.41
CA SER A 95 4.10 -20.83 -9.76
C SER A 95 2.96 -20.75 -10.77
N VAL A 96 2.95 -19.71 -11.62
CA VAL A 96 1.96 -19.51 -12.69
C VAL A 96 1.77 -20.77 -13.57
N LYS A 97 2.86 -21.46 -13.89
CA LYS A 97 2.81 -22.71 -14.67
C LYS A 97 2.01 -23.83 -13.97
N LYS A 98 2.01 -23.88 -12.63
CA LYS A 98 1.27 -24.85 -11.81
C LYS A 98 -0.22 -24.50 -11.73
N ILE A 99 -0.57 -23.21 -11.61
CA ILE A 99 -1.97 -22.75 -11.69
C ILE A 99 -2.58 -23.19 -13.04
N VAL A 100 -1.88 -22.93 -14.15
CA VAL A 100 -2.36 -23.28 -15.50
C VAL A 100 -2.52 -24.80 -15.71
N SER A 101 -1.74 -25.64 -15.01
CA SER A 101 -1.91 -27.09 -15.02
C SER A 101 -2.94 -27.63 -14.00
N GLY A 102 -3.56 -26.75 -13.19
CA GLY A 102 -4.46 -27.15 -12.10
C GLY A 102 -3.74 -27.93 -11.01
N SER A 103 -2.48 -27.58 -10.74
CA SER A 103 -1.61 -28.17 -9.72
C SER A 103 -1.40 -27.16 -8.58
N GLU A 104 -1.16 -27.64 -7.36
CA GLU A 104 -1.01 -26.80 -6.15
C GLU A 104 -2.26 -25.89 -5.89
N PRO A 105 -3.46 -26.48 -5.72
CA PRO A 105 -4.67 -25.71 -5.42
C PRO A 105 -4.56 -24.95 -4.10
N GLU A 106 -3.85 -25.48 -3.10
CA GLU A 106 -3.54 -24.80 -1.82
C GLU A 106 -2.88 -23.43 -2.05
N LYS A 107 -1.75 -23.40 -2.77
CA LYS A 107 -1.04 -22.15 -3.09
C LYS A 107 -1.88 -21.22 -3.96
N THR A 108 -2.68 -21.78 -4.86
CA THR A 108 -3.63 -20.99 -5.67
C THR A 108 -4.71 -20.32 -4.80
N ASN A 109 -5.22 -21.00 -3.77
CA ASN A 109 -6.15 -20.43 -2.80
C ASN A 109 -5.51 -19.31 -1.97
N VAL A 110 -4.28 -19.49 -1.50
CA VAL A 110 -3.52 -18.42 -0.83
C VAL A 110 -3.37 -17.19 -1.74
N PHE A 111 -3.11 -17.38 -3.04
CA PHE A 111 -3.09 -16.27 -4.00
C PHE A 111 -4.47 -15.62 -4.21
N LEU A 112 -5.56 -16.40 -4.23
CA LEU A 112 -6.92 -15.84 -4.29
C LEU A 112 -7.26 -15.02 -3.03
N GLN A 113 -6.79 -15.44 -1.86
CA GLN A 113 -6.89 -14.66 -0.61
C GLN A 113 -6.06 -13.37 -0.68
N CYS A 114 -4.82 -13.42 -1.21
CA CYS A 114 -4.04 -12.21 -1.52
C CYS A 114 -4.82 -11.26 -2.44
N LEU A 115 -5.43 -11.80 -3.50
CA LEU A 115 -6.16 -11.04 -4.51
C LEU A 115 -7.36 -10.31 -3.89
N ALA A 116 -8.14 -10.99 -3.04
CA ALA A 116 -9.27 -10.38 -2.33
C ALA A 116 -8.82 -9.21 -1.43
N GLN A 117 -7.74 -9.40 -0.65
CA GLN A 117 -7.15 -8.34 0.16
C GLN A 117 -6.58 -7.19 -0.69
N ALA A 118 -5.99 -7.50 -1.84
CA ALA A 118 -5.39 -6.53 -2.75
C ALA A 118 -6.41 -5.58 -3.38
N VAL A 119 -7.69 -5.95 -3.48
CA VAL A 119 -8.73 -5.08 -4.07
C VAL A 119 -8.80 -3.72 -3.37
N GLY A 120 -8.77 -3.70 -2.03
CA GLY A 120 -8.80 -2.46 -1.26
C GLY A 120 -7.59 -1.55 -1.55
N TYR A 121 -6.39 -2.13 -1.57
CA TYR A 121 -5.15 -1.42 -1.90
C TYR A 121 -5.12 -0.96 -3.38
N ALA A 122 -5.68 -1.74 -4.31
CA ALA A 122 -5.74 -1.39 -5.72
C ALA A 122 -6.64 -0.15 -5.97
N GLN A 123 -7.74 -0.02 -5.23
CA GLN A 123 -8.59 1.18 -5.27
C GLN A 123 -7.86 2.41 -4.73
N GLN A 124 -7.06 2.25 -3.67
CA GLN A 124 -6.23 3.33 -3.12
C GLN A 124 -5.12 3.74 -4.11
N ASP A 125 -4.40 2.79 -4.71
CA ASP A 125 -3.36 3.10 -5.72
C ASP A 125 -3.94 3.74 -6.98
N LYS A 126 -5.14 3.33 -7.44
CA LYS A 126 -5.85 4.01 -8.53
C LYS A 126 -6.20 5.45 -8.17
N THR A 127 -6.71 5.69 -6.97
CA THR A 127 -7.04 7.05 -6.49
C THR A 127 -5.80 7.94 -6.41
N ARG A 128 -4.71 7.40 -5.85
CA ARG A 128 -3.40 8.05 -5.79
C ARG A 128 -2.85 8.39 -7.18
N ARG A 129 -2.89 7.45 -8.14
CA ARG A 129 -2.47 7.70 -9.54
C ARG A 129 -3.35 8.72 -10.25
N ALA A 130 -4.63 8.80 -9.94
CA ALA A 130 -5.53 9.79 -10.50
C ALA A 130 -5.28 11.20 -9.93
N GLN A 131 -4.85 11.29 -8.66
CA GLN A 131 -4.52 12.56 -7.99
C GLN A 131 -3.11 13.05 -8.30
N THR A 132 -2.18 12.16 -8.67
CA THR A 132 -0.81 12.51 -9.06
C THR A 132 -0.61 12.42 -10.58
N PRO A 133 -0.81 13.50 -11.36
CA PRO A 133 -0.46 13.52 -12.78
C PRO A 133 1.07 13.57 -12.94
N MET A 134 1.74 12.42 -12.78
CA MET A 134 3.17 12.31 -13.06
C MET A 134 3.46 12.44 -14.55
N PRO A 135 4.51 13.19 -14.94
CA PRO A 135 5.00 13.18 -16.32
C PRO A 135 5.59 11.81 -16.65
N ALA A 136 5.37 11.35 -17.89
CA ALA A 136 5.90 10.08 -18.35
C ALA A 136 7.40 10.16 -18.64
N ALA A 137 8.23 9.35 -17.97
CA ALA A 137 9.49 8.82 -18.51
C ALA A 137 10.07 7.68 -17.66
N GLN A 138 10.46 6.59 -18.35
CA GLN A 138 11.70 5.79 -18.16
C GLN A 138 11.91 5.10 -16.80
N GLU A 139 11.76 3.77 -16.72
CA GLU A 139 12.65 2.70 -17.21
C GLU A 139 13.63 2.19 -16.14
N SER A 140 13.77 0.87 -16.10
CA SER A 140 14.40 0.10 -15.02
C SER A 140 15.92 0.29 -14.91
N PRO A 141 16.49 0.45 -13.69
CA PRO A 141 17.93 0.48 -13.49
C PRO A 141 18.54 -0.93 -13.62
N LYS A 142 19.41 -1.13 -14.62
CA LYS A 142 20.31 -2.30 -14.68
C LYS A 142 21.72 -1.93 -14.23
N LEU A 143 22.24 -2.73 -13.30
CA LEU A 143 23.56 -2.62 -12.69
C LEU A 143 24.70 -2.63 -13.72
N VAL A 144 25.70 -1.74 -13.57
CA VAL A 144 27.11 -2.03 -13.90
C VAL A 144 28.06 -1.33 -12.90
N THR A 145 28.87 -2.14 -12.21
CA THR A 145 29.95 -1.79 -11.26
C THR A 145 30.53 -3.14 -10.78
N THR A 146 31.82 -3.42 -10.59
CA THR A 146 33.13 -2.74 -10.80
C THR A 146 34.20 -3.89 -10.77
N PRO A 147 35.53 -3.71 -10.64
CA PRO A 147 36.50 -2.66 -11.02
C PRO A 147 37.76 -3.21 -11.76
N ARG A 148 38.76 -2.33 -12.09
CA ARG A 148 40.18 -2.40 -11.63
C ARG A 148 41.27 -1.88 -12.62
N VAL A 149 41.82 -0.70 -12.31
CA VAL A 149 43.25 -0.24 -12.38
C VAL A 149 44.08 -0.42 -13.68
N SER A 150 44.63 0.68 -14.22
CA SER A 150 46.10 0.91 -14.46
C SER A 150 46.44 2.30 -15.05
N THR A 151 47.06 3.17 -14.22
CA THR A 151 48.22 4.09 -14.46
C THR A 151 48.38 5.01 -15.73
N PRO A 152 49.24 6.07 -15.70
CA PRO A 152 49.00 7.33 -16.44
C PRO A 152 50.07 7.75 -17.47
N ALA A 153 49.80 8.78 -18.30
CA ALA A 153 50.80 9.75 -18.81
C ALA A 153 50.22 11.00 -19.54
N ALA A 154 50.82 12.17 -19.26
CA ALA A 154 51.19 13.28 -20.17
C ALA A 154 50.17 14.28 -20.81
N ASN A 155 50.53 15.57 -20.66
CA ASN A 155 50.42 16.72 -21.60
C ASN A 155 49.17 17.66 -21.66
N SER A 156 49.17 18.66 -20.75
CA SER A 156 49.14 20.13 -21.02
C SER A 156 47.94 20.77 -21.81
N PRO A 157 47.85 22.12 -21.98
CA PRO A 157 47.01 22.94 -21.08
C PRO A 157 46.04 23.94 -21.77
N SER A 158 44.98 24.39 -21.07
CA SER A 158 44.34 25.71 -21.34
C SER A 158 43.40 26.18 -20.21
N CYS A 159 43.19 27.50 -20.11
CA CYS A 159 42.25 28.21 -19.22
C CYS A 159 40.77 27.95 -19.64
N SER A 160 39.74 28.05 -18.81
CA SER A 160 39.34 29.24 -18.03
C SER A 160 38.23 28.97 -16.98
N GLU A 161 38.08 29.93 -16.07
CA GLU A 161 36.87 30.27 -15.31
C GLU A 161 36.22 29.23 -14.38
N MET A 162 36.87 29.16 -13.22
CA MET A 162 36.34 28.77 -11.93
C MET A 162 35.10 29.59 -11.51
N LEU A 163 33.89 29.15 -11.86
CA LEU A 163 32.66 29.48 -11.12
C LEU A 163 32.27 28.33 -10.18
N ARG A 164 33.15 28.04 -9.21
CA ARG A 164 32.76 27.29 -8.01
C ARG A 164 31.79 28.15 -7.21
N ARG A 165 30.48 27.88 -7.34
CA ARG A 165 29.46 28.40 -6.41
C ARG A 165 29.66 27.70 -5.06
N VAL A 166 30.61 28.21 -4.26
CA VAL A 166 30.88 27.73 -2.91
C VAL A 166 29.64 27.97 -2.06
N ALA A 167 28.89 26.91 -1.76
CA ALA A 167 27.84 26.97 -0.76
C ALA A 167 28.48 27.35 0.58
N ASN A 168 28.15 28.54 1.08
CA ASN A 168 28.78 29.09 2.26
C ASN A 168 28.38 28.23 3.49
N PRO A 169 29.32 27.65 4.25
CA PRO A 169 28.97 26.79 5.39
C PRO A 169 28.14 27.52 6.45
N VAL A 170 28.27 28.85 6.55
CA VAL A 170 27.45 29.70 7.42
C VAL A 170 25.97 29.68 6.99
N GLU A 171 25.69 29.80 5.70
CA GLU A 171 24.32 29.73 5.17
C GLU A 171 23.69 28.35 5.35
N LYS A 172 24.49 27.27 5.22
CA LYS A 172 24.02 25.91 5.47
C LYS A 172 23.67 25.69 6.95
N SER A 173 24.47 26.25 7.88
CA SER A 173 24.18 26.20 9.32
C SER A 173 22.91 26.99 9.66
N LEU A 174 22.75 28.20 9.12
CA LEU A 174 21.56 29.03 9.31
C LEU A 174 20.28 28.33 8.80
N LYS A 175 20.33 27.73 7.61
CA LYS A 175 19.20 26.94 7.06
C LYS A 175 18.86 25.75 7.96
N LYS A 176 19.86 25.05 8.49
CA LYS A 176 19.65 23.94 9.42
C LYS A 176 19.00 24.41 10.72
N GLU A 177 19.44 25.54 11.28
CA GLU A 177 18.86 26.10 12.51
C GLU A 177 17.39 26.55 12.32
N VAL A 178 17.06 27.15 11.17
CA VAL A 178 15.68 27.53 10.83
C VAL A 178 14.78 26.30 10.71
N VAL A 179 15.18 25.26 9.96
CA VAL A 179 14.35 24.05 9.81
C VAL A 179 14.23 23.27 11.13
N MET A 180 15.27 23.24 11.97
CA MET A 180 15.16 22.67 13.33
C MET A 180 14.18 23.44 14.22
N ARG A 181 14.10 24.78 14.06
CA ARG A 181 13.11 25.60 14.76
C ARG A 181 11.69 25.34 14.26
N GLU A 182 11.47 25.34 12.95
CA GLU A 182 10.18 24.98 12.34
C GLU A 182 9.70 23.58 12.79
N ALA A 183 10.61 22.60 12.84
CA ALA A 183 10.29 21.25 13.32
C ALA A 183 9.93 21.22 14.83
N THR A 184 10.54 22.08 15.65
CA THR A 184 10.23 22.20 17.07
C THR A 184 8.91 22.92 17.31
N GLU A 185 8.62 23.96 16.52
CA GLU A 185 7.33 24.67 16.53
C GLU A 185 6.19 23.75 16.10
N PHE A 186 6.39 22.93 15.07
CA PHE A 186 5.44 21.89 14.67
C PHE A 186 5.26 20.80 15.73
N PHE A 187 6.35 20.34 16.37
CA PHE A 187 6.28 19.36 17.45
C PHE A 187 5.43 19.85 18.63
N ASN A 188 5.66 21.09 19.08
CA ASN A 188 4.83 21.71 20.13
C ASN A 188 3.37 21.84 19.69
N LYS A 189 3.12 22.28 18.45
CA LYS A 189 1.78 22.36 17.87
C LYS A 189 1.07 21.00 17.89
N VAL A 190 1.76 19.89 17.62
CA VAL A 190 1.20 18.53 17.68
C VAL A 190 0.95 18.04 19.12
N ASP A 191 1.85 18.35 20.06
CA ASP A 191 1.69 18.00 21.49
C ASP A 191 0.47 18.72 22.10
N ASP A 192 0.23 19.99 21.72
CA ASP A 192 -0.95 20.79 22.12
C ASP A 192 -2.29 20.18 21.66
N TYR A 193 -2.33 19.38 20.59
CA TYR A 193 -3.55 18.66 20.17
C TYR A 193 -3.91 17.48 21.10
N GLY A 194 -3.04 17.10 22.05
CA GLY A 194 -3.37 16.23 23.19
C GLY A 194 -3.68 14.75 22.91
N TYR A 195 -3.88 14.35 21.65
CA TYR A 195 -4.12 12.96 21.24
C TYR A 195 -2.85 12.09 21.28
N LEU A 196 -1.68 12.69 21.15
CA LEU A 196 -0.38 12.02 21.19
C LEU A 196 0.42 12.60 22.36
N LYS A 197 0.40 11.91 23.51
CA LYS A 197 1.22 12.29 24.66
C LYS A 197 2.69 11.91 24.45
N LEU A 198 3.37 12.60 23.53
CA LEU A 198 4.72 12.25 23.08
C LEU A 198 5.79 12.51 24.15
N ASN A 199 5.54 13.51 25.01
CA ASN A 199 6.46 13.90 26.10
C ASN A 199 6.21 13.16 27.43
N GLN A 200 5.23 12.25 27.52
CA GLN A 200 4.95 11.51 28.74
C GLN A 200 5.67 10.16 28.73
N GLU A 201 6.61 9.94 29.66
CA GLU A 201 7.12 8.59 29.98
C GLU A 201 5.96 7.75 30.53
N GLN A 202 5.22 7.09 29.64
CA GLN A 202 4.14 6.20 30.03
C GLN A 202 4.74 4.95 30.68
N SER A 203 4.37 4.71 31.93
CA SER A 203 4.80 3.52 32.66
C SER A 203 4.39 2.28 31.88
N VAL A 204 5.34 1.40 31.56
CA VAL A 204 5.10 0.17 30.79
C VAL A 204 3.96 -0.67 31.38
N LYS A 205 3.77 -0.58 32.70
CA LYS A 205 2.68 -1.24 33.42
C LYS A 205 1.29 -0.66 33.12
N GLU A 206 1.19 0.66 32.96
CA GLU A 206 -0.07 1.36 32.64
C GLU A 206 -0.44 1.15 31.16
N VAL A 207 0.55 1.23 30.26
CA VAL A 207 0.36 0.89 28.83
C VAL A 207 -0.07 -0.57 28.68
N GLY A 208 0.61 -1.49 29.38
CA GLY A 208 0.25 -2.91 29.39
C GLY A 208 -1.16 -3.18 29.91
N GLN A 209 -1.58 -2.48 30.98
CA GLN A 209 -2.94 -2.59 31.50
C GLN A 209 -3.97 -2.06 30.50
N SER A 210 -3.74 -0.88 29.92
CA SER A 210 -4.61 -0.28 28.89
C SER A 210 -4.78 -1.18 27.66
N ILE A 211 -3.71 -1.84 27.20
CA ILE A 211 -3.77 -2.82 26.10
C ILE A 211 -4.61 -4.04 26.49
N VAL A 212 -4.47 -4.56 27.72
CA VAL A 212 -5.26 -5.69 28.22
C VAL A 212 -6.74 -5.31 28.34
N ASP A 213 -7.03 -4.12 28.87
CA ASP A 213 -8.40 -3.62 29.04
C ASP A 213 -9.08 -3.43 27.68
N MET A 214 -8.40 -2.80 26.71
CA MET A 214 -8.86 -2.65 25.33
C MET A 214 -9.08 -4.01 24.62
N TYR A 215 -8.19 -4.99 24.85
CA TYR A 215 -8.34 -6.33 24.29
C TYR A 215 -9.53 -7.10 24.90
N ASN A 216 -9.81 -6.88 26.18
CA ASN A 216 -11.00 -7.42 26.84
C ASN A 216 -12.28 -6.74 26.31
N GLU A 217 -12.26 -5.43 26.10
CA GLU A 217 -13.36 -4.66 25.50
C GLU A 217 -13.65 -5.11 24.05
N LEU A 218 -12.61 -5.36 23.24
CA LEU A 218 -12.72 -5.97 21.91
C LEU A 218 -13.27 -7.39 21.92
N LYS A 219 -13.02 -8.17 22.98
CA LYS A 219 -13.57 -9.52 23.16
C LYS A 219 -15.03 -9.52 23.61
N HIS A 220 -15.41 -8.57 24.45
CA HIS A 220 -16.80 -8.33 24.84
C HIS A 220 -17.47 -7.46 23.78
N GLY A 221 -17.55 -8.02 22.56
CA GLY A 221 -17.90 -7.32 21.33
C GLY A 221 -19.06 -6.36 21.52
N THR A 222 -18.81 -5.11 21.11
CA THR A 222 -19.67 -3.94 21.28
C THR A 222 -21.14 -4.32 21.15
N SER A 223 -21.87 -4.27 22.28
CA SER A 223 -23.32 -4.33 22.24
C SER A 223 -23.81 -3.27 21.25
N PRO A 224 -24.79 -3.58 20.38
CA PRO A 224 -25.24 -2.62 19.37
C PRO A 224 -25.64 -1.34 20.09
N SER A 225 -24.89 -0.27 19.86
CA SER A 225 -25.11 0.99 20.55
C SER A 225 -26.52 1.46 20.17
N GLU A 226 -27.39 1.56 21.18
CA GLU A 226 -28.71 2.14 20.97
C GLU A 226 -28.52 3.50 20.29
N PRO A 227 -29.29 3.82 19.24
CA PRO A 227 -29.14 5.08 18.52
C PRO A 227 -29.30 6.21 19.52
N SER A 228 -28.21 6.95 19.77
CA SER A 228 -28.16 7.94 20.85
C SER A 228 -29.34 8.89 20.72
N SER A 229 -30.14 9.04 21.78
CA SER A 229 -31.31 9.93 21.85
C SER A 229 -30.94 11.43 21.87
N LEU A 230 -29.76 11.77 21.34
CA LEU A 230 -29.33 13.14 21.11
C LEU A 230 -30.25 13.80 20.08
N PRO A 231 -30.71 15.04 20.34
CA PRO A 231 -31.48 15.78 19.35
C PRO A 231 -30.64 15.96 18.07
N LEU A 232 -31.32 15.99 16.92
CA LEU A 232 -30.68 15.96 15.59
C LEU A 232 -29.62 17.07 15.42
N ASP A 233 -29.90 18.28 15.93
CA ASP A 233 -29.00 19.44 15.99
C ASP A 233 -27.78 19.26 16.93
N ALA A 234 -27.84 18.37 17.93
CA ALA A 234 -26.65 17.97 18.70
C ALA A 234 -25.78 16.95 17.94
N LEU A 235 -26.41 16.03 17.20
CA LEU A 235 -25.70 15.08 16.33
C LEU A 235 -25.01 15.79 15.16
N GLU A 236 -25.70 16.71 14.48
CA GLU A 236 -25.12 17.54 13.42
C GLU A 236 -23.93 18.35 13.92
N ARG A 237 -24.04 18.98 15.09
CA ARG A 237 -22.91 19.71 15.71
C ARG A 237 -21.78 18.79 16.16
N ALA A 238 -22.05 17.55 16.56
CA ALA A 238 -21.02 16.56 16.84
C ALA A 238 -20.29 16.14 15.55
N ILE A 239 -21.02 15.84 14.47
CA ILE A 239 -20.46 15.48 13.16
C ILE A 239 -19.62 16.63 12.60
N ALA A 240 -20.11 17.88 12.66
CA ALA A 240 -19.38 19.06 12.21
C ALA A 240 -18.04 19.24 12.95
N ARG A 241 -18.03 19.03 14.29
CA ARG A 241 -16.79 19.03 15.08
C ARG A 241 -15.83 17.91 14.69
N GLN A 242 -16.33 16.70 14.44
CA GLN A 242 -15.50 15.58 14.00
C GLN A 242 -14.88 15.85 12.62
N LEU A 243 -15.64 16.44 11.69
CA LEU A 243 -15.13 16.84 10.37
C LEU A 243 -14.05 17.93 10.46
N ASP A 244 -14.24 18.94 11.31
CA ASP A 244 -13.23 19.98 11.58
C ASP A 244 -11.94 19.38 12.18
N VAL A 245 -12.04 18.48 13.15
CA VAL A 245 -10.88 17.74 13.70
C VAL A 245 -10.16 16.93 12.62
N ILE A 246 -10.89 16.20 11.76
CA ILE A 246 -10.29 15.44 10.65
C ILE A 246 -9.58 16.36 9.65
N GLN A 247 -10.17 17.53 9.35
CA GLN A 247 -9.57 18.52 8.47
C GLN A 247 -8.29 19.14 9.07
N GLN A 248 -8.27 19.40 10.38
CA GLN A 248 -7.09 19.88 11.10
C GLN A 248 -5.97 18.83 11.12
N VAL A 249 -6.28 17.55 11.36
CA VAL A 249 -5.32 16.44 11.27
C VAL A 249 -4.74 16.31 9.85
N SER A 250 -5.58 16.45 8.81
CA SER A 250 -5.13 16.46 7.42
C SER A 250 -4.19 17.62 7.11
N ALA A 251 -4.45 18.81 7.67
CA ALA A 251 -3.54 19.96 7.54
C ALA A 251 -2.20 19.74 8.26
N LEU A 252 -2.21 19.18 9.47
CA LEU A 252 -0.99 18.79 10.19
C LEU A 252 -0.17 17.76 9.43
N GLN A 253 -0.81 16.82 8.73
CA GLN A 253 -0.11 15.84 7.90
C GLN A 253 0.63 16.52 6.74
N VAL A 254 0.02 17.49 6.05
CA VAL A 254 0.68 18.26 4.99
C VAL A 254 1.84 19.10 5.53
N GLU A 255 1.69 19.71 6.73
CA GLU A 255 2.78 20.42 7.39
C GLU A 255 3.95 19.49 7.79
N ASN A 256 3.64 18.30 8.30
CA ASN A 256 4.61 17.26 8.62
C ASN A 256 5.43 16.85 7.37
N ASP A 257 4.74 16.52 6.27
CA ASP A 257 5.40 16.06 5.05
C ASP A 257 6.34 17.13 4.48
N ALA A 258 5.96 18.41 4.55
CA ALA A 258 6.81 19.52 4.15
C ALA A 258 8.03 19.73 5.07
N ILE A 259 7.93 19.44 6.36
CA ILE A 259 9.06 19.49 7.30
C ILE A 259 10.00 18.29 7.08
N VAL A 260 9.46 17.10 6.81
CA VAL A 260 10.24 15.92 6.44
C VAL A 260 11.06 16.19 5.17
N GLU A 261 10.45 16.73 4.10
CA GLU A 261 11.16 17.08 2.87
C GLU A 261 12.30 18.09 3.13
N LYS A 262 12.05 19.14 3.92
CA LYS A 262 13.09 20.11 4.32
C LYS A 262 14.25 19.46 5.07
N LEU A 263 13.98 18.50 5.96
CA LEU A 263 15.00 17.77 6.73
C LEU A 263 15.79 16.80 5.84
N GLU A 264 15.14 16.07 4.93
CA GLU A 264 15.78 15.16 3.97
C GLU A 264 16.73 15.91 3.03
N VAL A 265 16.32 17.08 2.52
CA VAL A 265 17.17 17.96 1.69
C VAL A 265 18.40 18.45 2.46
N LEU A 266 18.27 18.74 3.76
CA LEU A 266 19.40 19.15 4.62
C LEU A 266 20.35 18.00 4.99
N LEU A 267 19.86 16.76 5.05
CA LEU A 267 20.67 15.55 5.25
C LEU A 267 21.38 15.10 3.96
N SER A 268 20.80 15.40 2.80
CA SER A 268 21.33 15.04 1.47
C SER A 268 22.29 16.09 0.86
N SER A 269 22.30 17.31 1.41
CA SER A 269 23.19 18.42 1.01
C SER A 269 24.49 18.46 1.80
#